data_AF-A0A1C3K3P9-F1
#
_entry.id   AF-A0A1C3K3P9-F1
#
_cell.length_a   1.000
_cell.length_b   1.000
_cell.length_c   1.000
_cell.angle_alpha   90.00
_cell.angle_beta   90.00
_cell.angle_gamma   90.00
#
_symmetry.space_group_name_H-M   'P 1'
#
loop_
_entity.id
_entity.type
_entity.pdbx_description
1 polymer ?
#
loop_
_entity_poly.entity_id
_entity_poly.type
_entity_poly.pdbx_seq_one_letter_code
_entity_poly.pdbx_strand_id
1 'polypeptide(L)'
;MMPGGRVQLDLFDPVMPAPVAPRVPAPPASAPVQVAPDTAPVAPASRPVAPAPARPPAAPVARPAAPPAPPSLAPSRPSATPASRVPTPRPPSLPDGARWRETGTEQQAIGYVLLRSRRRSIGFVIGDDGLRVTAPNWVTLAQVDEAVREKSRWILSKLRDWHTRQERLALAHTRWQAGGELPYLGRRIQLQLGTPPAAEAGAARPANPRAMQAIYSGDPERPQDGDTLWLPLPPDADHARIRDSAQAWLQRRAAQWFDVRLKVFLDRSGLRINRWRLSSATTRWGSCTSDGNISLNWRLIHFAPDIIDYVIAHELAHLREMNHSHDFWAEVGQILPDYEAARDVLRKHAPGDLPG
;
A
#
# COMPACT_ATOMS: atom_id res chain seq x y z
N MET A 1 -27.56 23.42 16.33
CA MET A 1 -27.28 22.06 16.84
C MET A 1 -27.10 21.16 15.61
N MET A 2 -25.89 21.13 15.05
CA MET A 2 -25.55 20.30 13.89
C MET A 2 -24.99 18.95 14.39
N PRO A 3 -25.36 17.81 13.78
CA PRO A 3 -24.86 16.52 14.22
C PRO A 3 -23.38 16.38 13.84
N GLY A 4 -22.55 15.99 14.82
CA GLY A 4 -21.13 15.71 14.64
C GLY A 4 -20.90 14.61 13.60
N GLY A 5 -20.49 15.03 12.41
CA GLY A 5 -20.10 14.14 11.31
C GLY A 5 -18.78 13.47 11.65
N ARG A 6 -18.81 12.16 11.83
CA ARG A 6 -17.60 11.33 11.97
C ARG A 6 -16.95 11.22 10.60
N VAL A 7 -16.00 12.10 10.30
CA VAL A 7 -15.20 12.01 9.07
C VAL A 7 -14.21 10.86 9.23
N GLN A 8 -14.27 9.92 8.31
CA GLN A 8 -13.48 8.70 8.29
C GLN A 8 -12.42 8.88 7.21
N LEU A 9 -11.17 9.06 7.63
CA LEU A 9 -10.04 9.34 6.76
C LEU A 9 -9.05 8.20 6.87
N ASP A 10 -9.00 7.39 5.82
CA ASP A 10 -7.87 6.51 5.59
C ASP A 10 -6.67 7.40 5.22
N LEU A 11 -5.51 7.13 5.82
CA LEU A 11 -4.26 7.89 5.65
C LEU A 11 -3.80 8.02 4.17
N PHE A 12 -4.49 7.31 3.27
CA PHE A 12 -4.19 7.19 1.86
C PHE A 12 -5.49 7.15 1.03
N ASP A 13 -6.31 8.18 1.09
CA ASP A 13 -7.28 8.40 0.01
C ASP A 13 -6.53 8.71 -1.30
N PRO A 14 -6.95 8.16 -2.45
CA PRO A 14 -6.27 8.39 -3.72
C PRO A 14 -6.42 9.86 -4.11
N VAL A 15 -5.29 10.52 -4.33
CA VAL A 15 -5.24 11.82 -5.02
C VAL A 15 -6.06 11.69 -6.31
N MET A 16 -7.17 12.44 -6.39
CA MET A 16 -7.99 12.52 -7.59
C MET A 16 -7.13 13.15 -8.69
N PRO A 17 -6.98 12.52 -9.88
CA PRO A 17 -6.41 13.22 -11.02
C PRO A 17 -7.33 14.40 -11.37
N ALA A 18 -6.72 15.55 -11.67
CA ALA A 18 -7.42 16.74 -12.13
C ALA A 18 -8.40 16.40 -13.27
N PRO A 19 -9.58 17.04 -13.34
CA PRO A 19 -10.49 16.83 -14.46
C PRO A 19 -9.79 17.22 -15.75
N VAL A 20 -9.66 16.26 -16.67
CA VAL A 20 -9.22 16.52 -18.04
C VAL A 20 -10.25 17.47 -18.66
N ALA A 21 -9.82 18.70 -18.94
CA ALA A 21 -10.65 19.69 -19.61
C ALA A 21 -11.15 19.13 -20.96
N PRO A 22 -12.43 19.35 -21.33
CA PRO A 22 -12.93 18.92 -22.63
C PRO A 22 -12.17 19.66 -23.74
N ARG A 23 -11.63 18.87 -24.67
CA ARG A 23 -10.99 19.35 -25.91
C ARG A 23 -12.03 20.12 -26.72
N VAL A 24 -11.90 21.44 -26.77
CA VAL A 24 -12.62 22.30 -27.72
C VAL A 24 -12.05 22.04 -29.12
N PRO A 25 -12.86 21.71 -30.14
CA PRO A 25 -12.38 21.57 -31.51
C PRO A 25 -11.98 22.95 -32.08
N ALA A 26 -10.83 22.99 -32.74
CA ALA A 26 -10.31 24.19 -33.40
C ALA A 26 -11.24 24.66 -34.54
N PRO A 27 -11.43 25.97 -34.73
CA PRO A 27 -12.18 26.51 -35.87
C PRO A 27 -11.37 26.41 -37.18
N PRO A 28 -12.04 26.33 -38.35
CA PRO A 28 -11.37 26.20 -39.65
C PRO A 28 -10.68 27.50 -40.10
N ALA A 29 -9.58 27.34 -40.82
CA ALA A 29 -8.72 28.40 -41.33
C ALA A 29 -9.42 29.31 -42.36
N SER A 30 -9.28 30.62 -42.18
CA SER A 30 -9.61 31.64 -43.17
C SER A 30 -8.48 31.81 -44.19
N ALA A 31 -8.86 32.01 -45.45
CA ALA A 31 -8.00 32.23 -46.61
C ALA A 31 -7.14 33.50 -46.52
N PRO A 32 -5.98 33.56 -47.22
CA PRO A 32 -5.33 34.82 -47.53
C PRO A 32 -5.59 35.26 -48.98
N VAL A 33 -5.84 36.56 -49.10
CA VAL A 33 -5.96 37.37 -50.33
C VAL A 33 -4.57 37.72 -50.87
N GLN A 34 -4.46 37.79 -52.20
CA GLN A 34 -3.27 38.08 -53.00
C GLN A 34 -2.93 39.59 -53.06
N VAL A 35 -1.64 39.92 -53.16
CA VAL A 35 -1.11 41.08 -53.92
C VAL A 35 0.28 40.72 -54.51
N ALA A 36 0.50 41.03 -55.79
CA ALA A 36 1.75 40.96 -56.57
C ALA A 36 2.04 42.38 -57.16
N PRO A 37 3.06 42.66 -58.01
CA PRO A 37 4.17 41.83 -58.54
C PRO A 37 5.57 42.55 -58.55
N ASP A 38 6.67 41.85 -58.95
CA ASP A 38 7.49 42.21 -60.14
C ASP A 38 8.62 41.17 -60.47
N THR A 39 8.74 40.88 -61.77
CA THR A 39 9.85 40.40 -62.67
C THR A 39 10.91 39.30 -62.34
N ALA A 40 10.70 38.09 -62.94
CA ALA A 40 11.50 37.24 -63.88
C ALA A 40 13.08 37.19 -63.95
N PRO A 41 13.75 36.19 -64.62
CA PRO A 41 13.39 34.79 -64.99
C PRO A 41 14.52 33.72 -64.82
N VAL A 42 14.21 32.43 -65.10
CA VAL A 42 14.93 31.42 -65.97
C VAL A 42 14.64 29.96 -65.52
N ALA A 43 14.40 29.06 -66.50
CA ALA A 43 13.84 27.68 -66.42
C ALA A 43 14.90 26.57 -66.75
N PRO A 44 14.61 25.28 -67.11
CA PRO A 44 13.48 24.35 -66.85
C PRO A 44 13.85 22.83 -66.59
N ALA A 45 12.80 21.98 -66.47
CA ALA A 45 12.65 20.56 -66.92
C ALA A 45 13.11 19.40 -65.97
N SER A 46 12.45 18.24 -65.77
CA SER A 46 11.50 17.44 -66.57
C SER A 46 10.68 16.43 -65.72
N ARG A 47 9.47 16.07 -66.19
CA ARG A 47 8.73 14.77 -66.04
C ARG A 47 8.57 14.22 -67.49
N PRO A 48 8.14 12.95 -67.81
CA PRO A 48 6.99 12.27 -67.18
C PRO A 48 6.84 10.71 -67.35
N VAL A 49 5.69 10.21 -66.84
CA VAL A 49 4.80 9.14 -67.38
C VAL A 49 5.03 7.63 -67.09
N ALA A 50 3.92 6.99 -66.68
CA ALA A 50 3.63 5.54 -66.58
C ALA A 50 2.60 5.13 -67.66
N PRO A 51 2.39 3.83 -67.96
CA PRO A 51 1.05 3.25 -67.68
C PRO A 51 1.00 1.74 -67.35
N ALA A 52 -0.15 1.27 -66.83
CA ALA A 52 -0.62 -0.13 -66.59
C ALA A 52 -1.34 -0.71 -67.86
N PRO A 53 -2.02 -1.91 -67.96
CA PRO A 53 -2.65 -2.79 -66.92
C PRO A 53 -2.78 -4.35 -67.17
N ALA A 54 -3.39 -5.09 -66.19
CA ALA A 54 -4.27 -6.32 -66.22
C ALA A 54 -3.81 -7.66 -66.92
N ARG A 55 -4.20 -8.93 -66.61
CA ARG A 55 -5.13 -9.70 -65.71
C ARG A 55 -4.71 -11.25 -65.75
N PRO A 56 -5.35 -12.19 -64.99
CA PRO A 56 -4.92 -13.59 -64.63
C PRO A 56 -5.50 -14.67 -65.59
N PRO A 57 -5.71 -16.00 -65.29
CA PRO A 57 -5.36 -16.92 -64.16
C PRO A 57 -4.79 -18.30 -64.60
N ALA A 58 -4.37 -19.18 -63.66
CA ALA A 58 -4.53 -20.65 -63.75
C ALA A 58 -4.01 -21.41 -62.49
N ALA A 59 -4.89 -22.18 -61.86
CA ALA A 59 -4.57 -23.46 -61.21
C ALA A 59 -5.20 -24.57 -62.10
N PRO A 60 -5.10 -25.90 -61.84
CA PRO A 60 -4.36 -26.67 -60.83
C PRO A 60 -3.62 -27.90 -61.43
N VAL A 61 -2.64 -28.52 -60.74
CA VAL A 61 -2.38 -29.97 -60.89
C VAL A 61 -1.86 -30.55 -59.57
N ALA A 62 -2.61 -31.49 -59.02
CA ALA A 62 -2.24 -32.33 -57.88
C ALA A 62 -1.39 -33.53 -58.34
N ARG A 63 -0.38 -33.91 -57.53
CA ARG A 63 0.30 -35.22 -57.58
C ARG A 63 1.00 -35.49 -56.22
N PRO A 64 1.33 -36.75 -55.90
CA PRO A 64 0.65 -37.51 -54.84
C PRO A 64 1.44 -37.64 -53.53
N ALA A 65 0.70 -38.07 -52.50
CA ALA A 65 1.12 -38.29 -51.13
C ALA A 65 2.37 -39.19 -50.98
N ALA A 66 3.33 -38.70 -50.20
CA ALA A 66 4.43 -39.49 -49.66
C ALA A 66 4.02 -40.08 -48.28
N PRO A 67 4.51 -41.30 -47.94
CA PRO A 67 4.15 -42.06 -46.73
C PRO A 67 4.57 -41.37 -45.41
N PRO A 68 3.96 -41.76 -44.26
CA PRO A 68 3.99 -40.96 -43.04
C PRO A 68 5.40 -40.84 -42.46
N ALA A 69 5.78 -39.59 -42.19
CA ALA A 69 6.91 -39.27 -41.34
C ALA A 69 6.69 -39.88 -39.93
N PRO A 70 7.76 -40.33 -39.24
CA PRO A 70 7.68 -40.77 -37.85
C PRO A 70 7.04 -39.69 -37.00
N PRO A 71 6.39 -40.02 -35.86
CA PRO A 71 5.66 -39.05 -35.06
C PRO A 71 6.55 -37.84 -34.81
N SER A 72 6.18 -36.74 -35.46
CA SER A 72 6.64 -35.42 -35.07
C SER A 72 6.13 -35.29 -33.65
N LEU A 73 7.02 -35.61 -32.69
CA LEU A 73 7.00 -34.99 -31.40
C LEU A 73 6.86 -33.53 -31.76
N ALA A 74 5.64 -33.02 -31.60
CA ALA A 74 5.42 -31.59 -31.54
C ALA A 74 6.60 -31.05 -30.73
N PRO A 75 7.20 -29.91 -31.09
CA PRO A 75 7.86 -29.17 -30.04
C PRO A 75 6.78 -28.98 -28.99
N SER A 76 6.80 -29.85 -27.98
CA SER A 76 6.18 -29.66 -26.70
C SER A 76 6.59 -28.25 -26.43
N ARG A 77 5.62 -27.32 -26.54
CA ARG A 77 5.86 -25.93 -26.20
C ARG A 77 6.67 -26.02 -24.93
N PRO A 78 7.92 -25.52 -24.88
CA PRO A 78 8.68 -25.59 -23.65
C PRO A 78 7.73 -25.03 -22.62
N SER A 79 7.26 -25.90 -21.72
CA SER A 79 6.28 -25.55 -20.71
C SER A 79 6.93 -24.40 -20.00
N ALA A 80 6.45 -23.19 -20.31
CA ALA A 80 7.09 -21.98 -19.87
C ALA A 80 7.21 -22.13 -18.35
N THR A 81 8.44 -22.12 -17.89
CA THR A 81 8.84 -22.31 -16.51
C THR A 81 7.85 -21.56 -15.61
N PRO A 82 7.19 -22.20 -14.62
CA PRO A 82 6.13 -21.56 -13.84
C PRO A 82 6.63 -20.51 -12.82
N ALA A 83 7.86 -20.02 -12.96
CA ALA A 83 8.54 -19.19 -11.97
C ALA A 83 8.27 -17.67 -12.05
N SER A 84 7.21 -17.22 -12.73
CA SER A 84 6.88 -15.78 -12.82
C SER A 84 5.40 -15.43 -12.67
N ARG A 85 4.55 -16.39 -12.32
CA ARG A 85 3.12 -16.14 -12.10
C ARG A 85 2.85 -15.74 -10.65
N VAL A 86 2.09 -14.67 -10.46
CA VAL A 86 1.70 -14.17 -9.14
C VAL A 86 0.45 -14.91 -8.68
N PRO A 87 0.42 -15.57 -7.52
CA PRO A 87 -0.75 -16.31 -7.06
C PRO A 87 -1.96 -15.39 -6.83
N THR A 88 -3.11 -15.72 -7.42
CA THR A 88 -4.41 -15.06 -7.14
C THR A 88 -5.43 -16.10 -6.70
N PRO A 89 -5.30 -16.69 -5.50
CA PRO A 89 -6.19 -17.74 -5.03
C PRO A 89 -7.59 -17.18 -4.73
N ARG A 90 -8.60 -18.04 -4.91
CA ARG A 90 -9.97 -17.73 -4.49
C ARG A 90 -10.07 -17.75 -2.96
N PRO A 91 -10.68 -16.74 -2.32
CA PRO A 91 -10.89 -16.74 -0.87
C PRO A 91 -11.77 -17.92 -0.41
N PRO A 92 -11.53 -18.47 0.80
CA PRO A 92 -12.29 -19.59 1.34
C PRO A 92 -13.75 -19.22 1.63
N SER A 93 -14.02 -17.95 1.96
CA SER A 93 -15.37 -17.40 2.11
C SER A 93 -15.48 -16.08 1.35
N LEU A 94 -16.64 -15.86 0.71
CA LEU A 94 -16.92 -14.61 0.00
C LEU A 94 -17.84 -13.73 0.86
N PRO A 95 -17.59 -12.41 0.95
CA PRO A 95 -18.51 -11.48 1.62
C PRO A 95 -19.91 -11.51 0.99
N ASP A 96 -20.93 -11.15 1.78
CA ASP A 96 -22.32 -11.12 1.32
C ASP A 96 -22.48 -10.22 0.08
N GLY A 97 -23.09 -10.78 -0.97
CA GLY A 97 -23.28 -10.10 -2.25
C GLY A 97 -22.05 -10.02 -3.16
N ALA A 98 -20.90 -10.58 -2.75
CA ALA A 98 -19.70 -10.65 -3.56
C ALA A 98 -19.67 -11.89 -4.47
N ARG A 99 -18.97 -11.79 -5.61
CA ARG A 99 -18.80 -12.91 -6.55
C ARG A 99 -17.33 -13.06 -6.95
N TRP A 100 -16.81 -14.28 -6.88
CA TRP A 100 -15.49 -14.59 -7.44
C TRP A 100 -15.53 -14.55 -8.97
N ARG A 101 -14.51 -13.93 -9.58
CA ARG A 101 -14.30 -13.86 -11.02
C ARG A 101 -12.83 -14.00 -11.36
N GLU A 102 -12.57 -14.37 -12.61
CA GLU A 102 -11.24 -14.47 -13.16
C GLU A 102 -11.25 -13.92 -14.57
N THR A 103 -10.28 -13.05 -14.87
CA THR A 103 -10.15 -12.44 -16.20
C THR A 103 -8.79 -12.79 -16.78
N GLY A 104 -8.78 -13.30 -18.01
CA GLY A 104 -7.56 -13.54 -18.77
C GLY A 104 -6.91 -12.22 -19.20
N THR A 105 -5.63 -12.04 -18.88
CA THR A 105 -4.79 -10.92 -19.34
C THR A 105 -3.61 -11.47 -20.13
N GLU A 106 -2.86 -10.60 -20.82
CA GLU A 106 -1.67 -11.01 -21.60
C GLU A 106 -0.59 -11.69 -20.73
N GLN A 107 -0.50 -11.33 -19.45
CA GLN A 107 0.55 -11.80 -18.54
C GLN A 107 0.12 -13.07 -17.78
N GLN A 108 -1.09 -13.07 -17.20
CA GLN A 108 -1.70 -14.23 -16.55
C GLN A 108 -3.21 -14.02 -16.32
N ALA A 109 -3.93 -15.08 -15.95
CA ALA A 109 -5.27 -14.92 -15.43
C ALA A 109 -5.22 -14.27 -14.03
N ILE A 110 -6.11 -13.31 -13.79
CA ILE A 110 -6.20 -12.59 -12.51
C ILE A 110 -7.54 -12.90 -11.87
N GLY A 111 -7.50 -13.60 -10.75
CA GLY A 111 -8.67 -13.85 -9.90
C GLY A 111 -8.98 -12.65 -9.00
N TYR A 112 -10.26 -12.30 -8.87
CA TYR A 112 -10.72 -11.23 -8.01
C TYR A 112 -12.15 -11.41 -7.48
N VAL A 113 -12.42 -10.77 -6.35
CA VAL A 113 -13.74 -10.68 -5.73
C VAL A 113 -14.45 -9.44 -6.26
N LEU A 114 -15.53 -9.62 -7.02
CA LEU A 114 -16.39 -8.54 -7.49
C LEU A 114 -17.48 -8.21 -6.48
N LEU A 115 -17.53 -6.95 -6.04
CA LEU A 115 -18.62 -6.42 -5.20
C LEU A 115 -19.37 -5.31 -5.95
N ARG A 116 -20.70 -5.33 -5.87
CA ARG A 116 -21.55 -4.27 -6.44
C ARG A 116 -21.89 -3.22 -5.38
N SER A 117 -21.84 -1.94 -5.72
CA SER A 117 -22.20 -0.85 -4.79
C SER A 117 -22.70 0.41 -5.50
N ARG A 118 -23.10 1.42 -4.71
CA ARG A 118 -23.61 2.73 -5.19
C ARG A 118 -22.51 3.72 -5.59
N ARG A 119 -21.27 3.25 -5.75
CA ARG A 119 -20.13 4.10 -6.14
C ARG A 119 -20.24 4.59 -7.59
N ARG A 120 -19.48 5.63 -7.92
CA ARG A 120 -19.54 6.33 -9.23
C ARG A 120 -18.51 5.85 -10.26
N SER A 121 -17.48 5.11 -9.87
CA SER A 121 -16.39 4.60 -10.73
C SER A 121 -16.13 3.12 -10.50
N ILE A 122 -15.20 2.44 -11.21
CA ILE A 122 -14.66 1.08 -10.89
C ILE A 122 -13.46 1.25 -9.95
N GLY A 123 -13.19 0.30 -9.05
CA GLY A 123 -12.26 0.50 -7.93
C GLY A 123 -11.61 -0.81 -7.57
N PHE A 124 -10.29 -0.74 -7.37
CA PHE A 124 -9.42 -1.89 -7.16
C PHE A 124 -8.81 -1.75 -5.78
N VAL A 125 -9.01 -2.76 -4.94
CA VAL A 125 -8.41 -2.86 -3.61
C VAL A 125 -7.73 -4.21 -3.53
N ILE A 126 -6.45 -4.25 -3.17
CA ILE A 126 -5.74 -5.49 -2.90
C ILE A 126 -5.70 -5.62 -1.37
N GLY A 127 -6.44 -6.58 -0.84
CA GLY A 127 -6.48 -6.89 0.59
C GLY A 127 -5.88 -8.25 0.88
N ASP A 128 -6.03 -8.72 2.12
CA ASP A 128 -5.45 -9.97 2.62
C ASP A 128 -5.97 -11.21 1.86
N ASP A 129 -7.20 -11.14 1.34
CA ASP A 129 -7.85 -12.17 0.53
C ASP A 129 -7.60 -12.02 -0.99
N GLY A 130 -6.69 -11.13 -1.40
CA GLY A 130 -6.37 -10.86 -2.80
C GLY A 130 -7.09 -9.65 -3.40
N LEU A 131 -7.23 -9.63 -4.74
CA LEU A 131 -7.81 -8.49 -5.45
C LEU A 131 -9.33 -8.43 -5.26
N ARG A 132 -9.82 -7.31 -4.75
CA ARG A 132 -11.24 -6.95 -4.67
C ARG A 132 -11.54 -5.84 -5.67
N VAL A 133 -12.49 -6.09 -6.56
CA VAL A 133 -12.98 -5.10 -7.50
C VAL A 133 -14.37 -4.70 -7.06
N THR A 134 -14.57 -3.43 -6.71
CA THR A 134 -15.92 -2.92 -6.49
C THR A 134 -16.39 -2.32 -7.81
N ALA A 135 -17.67 -2.41 -8.18
CA ALA A 135 -18.21 -1.79 -9.39
C ALA A 135 -19.64 -1.25 -9.18
N PRO A 136 -20.03 -0.14 -9.82
CA PRO A 136 -21.41 0.34 -9.85
C PRO A 136 -22.33 -0.69 -10.51
N ASN A 137 -23.63 -0.65 -10.20
CA ASN A 137 -24.61 -1.57 -10.80
C ASN A 137 -24.78 -1.38 -12.32
N TRP A 138 -24.57 -0.16 -12.82
CA TRP A 138 -24.73 0.18 -14.23
C TRP A 138 -23.54 -0.28 -15.11
N VAL A 139 -22.40 -0.61 -14.51
CA VAL A 139 -21.22 -1.08 -15.24
C VAL A 139 -21.37 -2.56 -15.61
N THR A 140 -21.21 -2.89 -16.88
CA THR A 140 -21.31 -4.29 -17.34
C THR A 140 -20.10 -5.11 -16.91
N LEU A 141 -20.24 -6.44 -16.88
CA LEU A 141 -19.12 -7.32 -16.56
C LEU A 141 -17.97 -7.18 -17.57
N ALA A 142 -18.29 -7.01 -18.86
CA ALA A 142 -17.28 -6.79 -19.89
C ALA A 142 -16.46 -5.51 -19.66
N GLN A 143 -17.10 -4.44 -19.15
CA GLN A 143 -16.39 -3.20 -18.78
C GLN A 143 -15.51 -3.38 -17.53
N VAL A 144 -15.91 -4.23 -16.58
CA VAL A 144 -15.06 -4.60 -15.43
C VAL A 144 -13.87 -5.42 -15.90
N ASP A 145 -14.08 -6.42 -16.76
CA ASP A 145 -13.01 -7.24 -17.32
C ASP A 145 -12.02 -6.40 -18.14
N GLU A 146 -12.51 -5.43 -18.92
CA GLU A 146 -11.66 -4.51 -19.66
C GLU A 146 -10.82 -3.62 -18.73
N ALA A 147 -11.42 -3.09 -17.67
CA ALA A 147 -10.69 -2.31 -16.68
C ALA A 147 -9.62 -3.15 -15.94
N VAL A 148 -9.88 -4.43 -15.67
CA VAL A 148 -8.89 -5.37 -15.12
C VAL A 148 -7.76 -5.64 -16.11
N ARG A 149 -8.08 -5.83 -17.41
CA ARG A 149 -7.08 -6.01 -18.46
C ARG A 149 -6.18 -4.78 -18.63
N GLU A 150 -6.76 -3.59 -18.71
CA GLU A 150 -6.04 -2.32 -18.83
C GLU A 150 -5.06 -2.12 -17.65
N LYS A 151 -5.52 -2.45 -16.43
CA LYS A 151 -4.71 -2.31 -15.20
C LYS A 151 -3.88 -3.54 -14.87
N SER A 152 -3.84 -4.57 -15.71
CA SER A 152 -3.19 -5.86 -15.45
C SER A 152 -1.73 -5.73 -15.00
N ARG A 153 -0.92 -4.87 -15.66
CA ARG A 153 0.49 -4.64 -15.29
C ARG A 153 0.62 -4.04 -13.88
N TRP A 154 -0.24 -3.08 -13.55
CA TRP A 154 -0.27 -2.46 -12.22
C TRP A 154 -0.77 -3.45 -11.14
N ILE A 155 -1.85 -4.18 -11.43
CA ILE A 155 -2.42 -5.21 -10.53
C ILE A 155 -1.36 -6.26 -10.19
N LEU A 156 -0.70 -6.82 -11.22
CA LEU A 156 0.31 -7.86 -11.04
C LEU A 156 1.57 -7.34 -10.34
N SER A 157 1.99 -6.10 -10.64
CA SER A 157 3.08 -5.47 -9.87
C SER A 157 2.70 -5.36 -8.41
N LYS A 158 1.49 -4.91 -8.09
CA LYS A 158 1.04 -4.73 -6.70
C LYS A 158 0.82 -6.03 -5.96
N LEU A 159 0.32 -7.07 -6.63
CA LEU A 159 0.21 -8.41 -6.07
C LEU A 159 1.59 -9.05 -5.84
N ARG A 160 2.57 -8.78 -6.72
CA ARG A 160 3.95 -9.23 -6.55
C ARG A 160 4.66 -8.48 -5.43
N ASP A 161 4.49 -7.16 -5.35
CA ASP A 161 4.95 -6.35 -4.22
C ASP A 161 4.31 -6.82 -2.91
N TRP A 162 3.04 -7.22 -2.94
CA TRP A 162 2.34 -7.81 -1.79
C TRP A 162 2.94 -9.17 -1.41
N HIS A 163 3.14 -10.09 -2.35
CA HIS A 163 3.78 -11.39 -2.09
C HIS A 163 5.20 -11.24 -1.54
N THR A 164 6.04 -10.40 -2.14
CA THR A 164 7.42 -10.16 -1.69
C THR A 164 7.49 -9.46 -0.32
N ARG A 165 6.47 -8.66 0.04
CA ARG A 165 6.35 -8.03 1.37
C ARG A 165 5.80 -8.98 2.43
N GLN A 166 4.80 -9.80 2.07
CA GLN A 166 4.29 -10.88 2.92
C GLN A 166 5.40 -11.91 3.19
N GLU A 167 6.26 -12.23 2.23
CA GLU A 167 7.42 -13.10 2.45
C GLU A 167 8.48 -12.45 3.36
N ARG A 168 8.78 -11.15 3.21
CA ARG A 168 9.71 -10.43 4.12
C ARG A 168 9.17 -10.26 5.55
N LEU A 169 7.85 -10.16 5.72
CA LEU A 169 7.20 -10.06 7.04
C LEU A 169 6.91 -11.44 7.66
N ALA A 170 6.59 -12.45 6.85
CA ALA A 170 6.46 -13.86 7.27
C ALA A 170 7.82 -14.49 7.61
N LEU A 171 8.92 -14.02 7.04
CA LEU A 171 10.28 -14.36 7.49
C LEU A 171 10.68 -13.62 8.78
N ALA A 172 10.00 -12.53 9.13
CA ALA A 172 10.20 -11.74 10.35
C ALA A 172 9.22 -12.14 11.46
N HIS A 173 8.98 -13.44 11.66
CA HIS A 173 8.23 -13.92 12.82
C HIS A 173 8.87 -13.36 14.10
N THR A 174 8.19 -12.41 14.75
CA THR A 174 8.41 -12.15 16.18
C THR A 174 8.14 -13.47 16.88
N ARG A 175 9.20 -14.15 17.28
CA ARG A 175 9.07 -15.40 18.01
C ARG A 175 8.77 -15.02 19.45
N TRP A 176 7.53 -15.23 19.87
CA TRP A 176 7.09 -14.96 21.25
C TRP A 176 7.65 -16.01 22.21
N GLN A 177 8.97 -16.05 22.34
CA GLN A 177 9.75 -16.98 23.16
C GLN A 177 10.94 -16.23 23.75
N ALA A 178 11.58 -16.80 24.77
CA ALA A 178 12.87 -16.32 25.25
C ALA A 178 13.91 -16.32 24.11
N GLY A 179 14.68 -15.24 24.01
CA GLY A 179 15.62 -14.95 22.93
C GLY A 179 14.97 -14.51 21.61
N GLY A 180 13.65 -14.35 21.54
CA GLY A 180 12.96 -13.84 20.35
C GLY A 180 13.24 -12.36 20.10
N GLU A 181 13.15 -11.93 18.84
CA GLU A 181 13.37 -10.52 18.47
C GLU A 181 12.05 -9.80 18.15
N LEU A 182 12.02 -8.52 18.51
CA LEU A 182 10.88 -7.62 18.34
C LEU A 182 11.36 -6.26 17.82
N PRO A 183 10.68 -5.64 16.84
CA PRO A 183 11.00 -4.26 16.46
C PRO A 183 10.53 -3.26 17.52
N TYR A 184 11.36 -2.27 17.84
CA TYR A 184 11.04 -1.18 18.76
C TYR A 184 11.81 0.09 18.36
N LEU A 185 11.09 1.17 18.06
CA LEU A 185 11.60 2.44 17.54
C LEU A 185 12.57 2.28 16.34
N GLY A 186 12.27 1.34 15.45
CA GLY A 186 13.12 1.05 14.28
C GLY A 186 14.35 0.18 14.57
N ARG A 187 14.54 -0.27 15.82
CA ARG A 187 15.61 -1.17 16.25
C ARG A 187 15.09 -2.58 16.53
N ARG A 188 15.99 -3.56 16.55
CA ARG A 188 15.70 -4.96 16.92
C ARG A 188 16.10 -5.20 18.37
N ILE A 189 15.11 -5.39 19.23
CA ILE A 189 15.32 -5.72 20.64
C ILE A 189 15.04 -7.20 20.89
N GLN A 190 15.72 -7.79 21.87
CA GLN A 190 15.55 -9.19 22.26
C GLN A 190 14.58 -9.31 23.44
N LEU A 191 13.82 -10.39 23.48
CA LEU A 191 12.93 -10.75 24.58
C LEU A 191 13.62 -11.75 25.50
N GLN A 192 13.65 -11.48 26.80
CA GLN A 192 14.09 -12.43 27.82
C GLN A 192 13.03 -12.58 28.91
N LEU A 193 13.02 -13.72 29.60
CA LEU A 193 12.07 -14.01 30.67
C LEU A 193 12.80 -13.99 32.02
N GLY A 194 12.09 -13.56 33.05
CA GLY A 194 12.59 -13.54 34.43
C GLY A 194 13.21 -12.20 34.81
N THR A 195 14.21 -12.26 35.68
CA THR A 195 14.87 -11.08 36.25
C THR A 195 16.23 -10.90 35.57
N PRO A 196 16.64 -9.67 35.22
CA PRO A 196 17.95 -9.45 34.63
C PRO A 196 19.08 -9.90 35.59
N PRO A 197 20.20 -10.44 35.09
CA PRO A 197 21.29 -10.98 35.91
C PRO A 197 21.84 -9.99 36.94
N ALA A 198 21.88 -8.70 36.60
CA ALA A 198 22.36 -7.64 37.49
C ALA A 198 21.42 -7.35 38.67
N ALA A 199 20.12 -7.68 38.56
CA ALA A 199 19.15 -7.48 39.64
C ALA A 199 19.09 -8.68 40.61
N GLU A 200 19.58 -9.86 40.22
CA GLU A 200 19.66 -11.03 41.10
C GLU A 200 20.71 -10.87 42.22
N ALA A 201 21.72 -10.02 42.02
CA ALA A 201 22.85 -9.85 42.94
C ALA A 201 22.56 -8.93 44.15
N GLY A 202 21.35 -8.35 44.30
CA GLY A 202 21.10 -7.43 45.41
C GLY A 202 19.68 -6.90 45.62
N ALA A 203 18.70 -7.28 44.79
CA ALA A 203 17.32 -6.82 44.98
C ALA A 203 16.49 -7.87 45.72
N ALA A 204 15.91 -7.48 46.87
CA ALA A 204 14.86 -8.27 47.51
C ALA A 204 13.73 -8.50 46.51
N ARG A 205 13.47 -9.78 46.18
CA ARG A 205 12.38 -10.17 45.30
C ARG A 205 11.08 -9.56 45.84
N PRO A 206 10.36 -8.72 45.07
CA PRO A 206 9.20 -8.02 45.61
C PRO A 206 8.16 -9.04 46.09
N ALA A 207 7.58 -8.79 47.26
CA ALA A 207 6.62 -9.68 47.93
C ALA A 207 5.36 -9.97 47.09
N ASN A 208 5.13 -9.20 46.01
CA ASN A 208 4.03 -9.40 45.09
C ASN A 208 4.54 -9.67 43.65
N PRO A 209 4.50 -10.92 43.16
CA PRO A 209 4.93 -11.27 41.80
C PRO A 209 4.06 -10.63 40.70
N ARG A 210 2.85 -10.12 41.02
CA ARG A 210 2.02 -9.36 40.06
C ARG A 210 2.47 -7.90 39.87
N ALA A 211 3.38 -7.40 40.69
CA ALA A 211 3.87 -6.03 40.64
C ALA A 211 5.21 -5.88 39.89
N MET A 212 5.84 -6.98 39.46
CA MET A 212 7.03 -6.89 38.62
C MET A 212 6.63 -6.34 37.25
N GLN A 213 7.25 -5.23 36.86
CA GLN A 213 7.11 -4.64 35.55
C GLN A 213 8.22 -5.16 34.63
N ALA A 214 7.98 -5.14 33.33
CA ALA A 214 9.03 -5.48 32.36
C ALA A 214 10.16 -4.44 32.41
N ILE A 215 11.40 -4.93 32.37
CA ILE A 215 12.62 -4.14 32.53
C ILE A 215 13.33 -4.09 31.18
N TYR A 216 13.67 -2.89 30.72
CA TYR A 216 14.45 -2.71 29.51
C TYR A 216 15.92 -2.50 29.87
N SER A 217 16.85 -3.19 29.20
CA SER A 217 18.28 -2.93 29.37
C SER A 217 18.68 -1.71 28.54
N GLY A 218 19.33 -0.74 29.16
CA GLY A 218 19.75 0.49 28.48
C GLY A 218 18.72 1.61 28.54
N ASP A 219 18.78 2.52 27.58
CA ASP A 219 17.89 3.67 27.49
C ASP A 219 16.70 3.36 26.54
N PRO A 220 15.48 3.19 27.05
CA PRO A 220 14.32 2.94 26.19
C PRO A 220 13.96 4.14 25.31
N GLU A 221 14.50 5.34 25.52
CA GLU A 221 14.33 6.48 24.61
C GLU A 221 15.28 6.44 23.42
N ARG A 222 16.38 5.71 23.54
CA ARG A 222 17.45 5.60 22.55
C ARG A 222 17.87 4.14 22.39
N PRO A 223 16.96 3.26 21.94
CA PRO A 223 17.25 1.85 21.84
C PRO A 223 18.37 1.58 20.83
N GLN A 224 19.09 0.50 21.06
CA GLN A 224 20.11 -0.04 20.17
C GLN A 224 19.71 -1.45 19.72
N ASP A 225 20.25 -1.87 18.57
CA ASP A 225 20.05 -3.23 18.10
C ASP A 225 20.72 -4.22 19.07
N GLY A 226 19.97 -5.20 19.55
CA GLY A 226 20.40 -6.18 20.55
C GLY A 226 20.03 -5.84 21.99
N ASP A 227 19.47 -4.66 22.28
CA ASP A 227 18.97 -4.35 23.62
C ASP A 227 17.89 -5.35 24.07
N THR A 228 17.83 -5.64 25.36
CA THR A 228 16.98 -6.68 25.92
C THR A 228 15.78 -6.12 26.70
N LEU A 229 14.59 -6.61 26.39
CA LEU A 229 13.39 -6.48 27.20
C LEU A 229 13.18 -7.74 28.05
N TRP A 230 13.32 -7.59 29.36
CA TRP A 230 13.07 -8.62 30.36
C TRP A 230 11.59 -8.60 30.78
N LEU A 231 10.86 -9.66 30.43
CA LEU A 231 9.47 -9.85 30.83
C LEU A 231 9.42 -10.58 32.17
N PRO A 232 8.58 -10.13 33.12
CA PRO A 232 8.47 -10.69 34.47
C PRO A 232 7.61 -11.96 34.45
N LEU A 233 8.02 -12.92 33.62
CA LEU A 233 7.35 -14.18 33.38
C LEU A 233 8.33 -15.32 33.74
N PRO A 234 7.80 -16.47 34.19
CA PRO A 234 8.66 -17.63 34.44
C PRO A 234 9.22 -18.17 33.10
N PRO A 235 10.37 -18.89 33.13
CA PRO A 235 11.03 -19.40 31.92
C PRO A 235 10.17 -20.36 31.08
N ASP A 236 9.17 -20.99 31.69
CA ASP A 236 8.22 -21.93 31.08
C ASP A 236 6.93 -21.25 30.59
N ALA A 237 6.86 -19.91 30.59
CA ALA A 237 5.70 -19.18 30.12
C ALA A 237 5.40 -19.51 28.64
N ASP A 238 4.12 -19.72 28.34
CA ASP A 238 3.67 -19.95 26.97
C ASP A 238 3.79 -18.69 26.09
N HIS A 239 3.73 -18.91 24.77
CA HIS A 239 3.86 -17.84 23.78
C HIS A 239 2.79 -16.75 23.91
N ALA A 240 1.57 -17.09 24.34
CA ALA A 240 0.49 -16.12 24.47
C ALA A 240 0.76 -15.15 25.62
N ARG A 241 1.22 -15.65 26.77
CA ARG A 241 1.61 -14.82 27.92
C ARG A 241 2.80 -13.92 27.61
N ILE A 242 3.79 -14.44 26.89
CA ILE A 242 4.95 -13.67 26.44
C ILE A 242 4.51 -12.52 25.54
N ARG A 243 3.68 -12.82 24.53
CA ARG A 243 3.09 -11.81 23.64
C ARG A 243 2.32 -10.76 24.42
N ASP A 244 1.39 -11.16 25.26
CA ASP A 244 0.50 -10.23 25.98
C ASP A 244 1.31 -9.30 26.91
N SER A 245 2.35 -9.84 27.58
CA SER A 245 3.26 -9.05 28.41
C SER A 245 4.10 -8.07 27.60
N ALA A 246 4.64 -8.49 26.46
CA ALA A 246 5.42 -7.63 25.56
C ALA A 246 4.55 -6.54 24.93
N GLN A 247 3.35 -6.86 24.45
CA GLN A 247 2.37 -5.89 23.96
C GLN A 247 2.00 -4.87 25.03
N ALA A 248 1.75 -5.31 26.27
CA ALA A 248 1.40 -4.40 27.35
C ALA A 248 2.54 -3.40 27.62
N TRP A 249 3.80 -3.84 27.54
CA TRP A 249 4.95 -2.95 27.63
C TRP A 249 5.02 -1.98 26.44
N LEU A 250 4.88 -2.48 25.21
CA LEU A 250 4.89 -1.67 23.99
C LEU A 250 3.78 -0.61 23.98
N GLN A 251 2.57 -0.96 24.41
CA GLN A 251 1.45 -0.01 24.48
C GLN A 251 1.68 1.09 25.50
N ARG A 252 2.21 0.76 26.69
CA ARG A 252 2.62 1.78 27.67
C ARG A 252 3.70 2.69 27.09
N ARG A 253 4.65 2.11 26.37
CA ARG A 253 5.76 2.86 25.80
C ARG A 253 5.33 3.76 24.64
N ALA A 254 4.47 3.25 23.78
CA ALA A 254 3.80 4.02 22.74
C ALA A 254 3.04 5.20 23.32
N ALA A 255 2.27 5.00 24.39
CA ALA A 255 1.53 6.08 25.03
C ALA A 255 2.47 7.18 25.57
N GLN A 256 3.56 6.81 26.26
CA GLN A 256 4.55 7.78 26.75
C GLN A 256 5.23 8.54 25.62
N TRP A 257 5.69 7.81 24.59
CA TRP A 257 6.38 8.41 23.45
C TRP A 257 5.48 9.36 22.68
N PHE A 258 4.26 8.93 22.35
CA PHE A 258 3.31 9.75 21.58
C PHE A 258 2.89 10.99 22.35
N ASP A 259 2.72 10.91 23.67
CA ASP A 259 2.38 12.07 24.51
C ASP A 259 3.46 13.16 24.44
N VAL A 260 4.73 12.76 24.59
CA VAL A 260 5.87 13.68 24.50
C VAL A 260 5.97 14.29 23.09
N ARG A 261 5.86 13.47 22.05
CA ARG A 261 5.95 13.94 20.67
C ARG A 261 4.79 14.87 20.28
N LEU A 262 3.56 14.54 20.69
CA LEU A 262 2.39 15.40 20.50
C LEU A 262 2.60 16.77 21.14
N LYS A 263 3.08 16.83 22.39
CA LYS A 263 3.37 18.10 23.08
C LYS A 263 4.36 18.95 22.28
N VAL A 264 5.46 18.36 21.82
CA VAL A 264 6.46 19.07 20.99
C VAL A 264 5.83 19.68 19.74
N PHE A 265 5.00 18.93 19.01
CA PHE A 265 4.36 19.46 17.80
C PHE A 265 3.26 20.48 18.09
N LEU A 266 2.48 20.30 19.17
CA LEU A 266 1.45 21.26 19.59
C LEU A 266 2.07 22.59 20.02
N ASP A 267 3.18 22.55 20.77
CA ASP A 267 3.89 23.73 21.22
C ASP A 267 4.51 24.49 20.04
N ARG A 268 5.09 23.77 19.07
CA ARG A 268 5.68 24.37 17.86
C ARG A 268 4.65 24.96 16.89
N SER A 269 3.50 24.28 16.72
CA SER A 269 2.48 24.68 15.74
C SER A 269 1.44 25.65 16.29
N GLY A 270 1.33 25.78 17.61
CA GLY A 270 0.27 26.53 18.28
C GLY A 270 -1.12 25.87 18.20
N LEU A 271 -1.21 24.67 17.64
CA LEU A 271 -2.47 23.93 17.54
C LEU A 271 -2.97 23.46 18.91
N ARG A 272 -4.26 23.14 18.99
CA ARG A 272 -4.92 22.64 20.19
C ARG A 272 -5.76 21.41 19.84
N ILE A 273 -5.64 20.38 20.66
CA ILE A 273 -6.46 19.16 20.58
C ILE A 273 -7.37 19.10 21.80
N ASN A 274 -8.52 18.46 21.66
CA ASN A 274 -9.40 18.18 22.79
C ASN A 274 -8.84 17.03 23.64
N ARG A 275 -8.44 15.94 22.98
CA ARG A 275 -7.76 14.79 23.60
C ARG A 275 -7.11 13.92 22.55
N TRP A 276 -6.17 13.09 22.97
CA TRP A 276 -5.66 11.99 22.17
C TRP A 276 -5.86 10.66 22.90
N ARG A 277 -5.87 9.54 22.16
CA ARG A 277 -5.91 8.20 22.73
C ARG A 277 -5.08 7.21 21.92
N LEU A 278 -4.70 6.12 22.57
CA LEU A 278 -4.09 4.97 21.91
C LEU A 278 -5.16 4.13 21.20
N SER A 279 -4.82 3.56 20.04
CA SER A 279 -5.67 2.71 19.23
C SER A 279 -4.97 1.39 18.86
N SER A 280 -5.76 0.35 18.66
CA SER A 280 -5.34 -0.96 18.17
C SER A 280 -5.99 -1.33 16.82
N ALA A 281 -6.51 -0.33 16.09
CA ALA A 281 -7.16 -0.53 14.80
C ALA A 281 -6.24 -1.29 13.83
N THR A 282 -6.80 -2.15 13.00
CA THR A 282 -6.01 -2.96 12.05
C THR A 282 -5.85 -2.28 10.69
N THR A 283 -6.70 -1.31 10.36
CA THR A 283 -6.78 -0.70 9.03
C THR A 283 -6.12 0.67 8.92
N ARG A 284 -5.81 1.34 10.04
CA ARG A 284 -5.33 2.72 10.05
C ARG A 284 -4.31 3.03 11.14
N TRP A 285 -3.39 3.93 10.80
CA TRP A 285 -2.31 4.39 11.67
C TRP A 285 -2.74 5.51 12.62
N GLY A 286 -3.71 6.33 12.21
CA GLY A 286 -4.28 7.38 13.05
C GLY A 286 -5.72 7.75 12.66
N SER A 287 -6.26 8.76 13.33
CA SER A 287 -7.43 9.53 12.89
C SER A 287 -7.60 10.79 13.74
N CYS A 288 -8.09 11.86 13.13
CA CYS A 288 -8.55 13.06 13.81
C CYS A 288 -10.04 13.32 13.49
N THR A 289 -10.81 13.72 14.50
CA THR A 289 -12.19 14.22 14.30
C THR A 289 -12.20 15.73 14.14
N SER A 290 -13.30 16.29 13.61
CA SER A 290 -13.51 17.75 13.56
C SER A 290 -13.40 18.44 14.92
N ASP A 291 -13.79 17.74 15.98
CA ASP A 291 -13.75 18.26 17.36
C ASP A 291 -12.34 18.14 18.00
N GLY A 292 -11.31 17.84 17.21
CA GLY A 292 -9.92 17.73 17.69
C GLY A 292 -9.64 16.53 18.60
N ASN A 293 -10.35 15.41 18.41
CA ASN A 293 -10.03 14.14 19.06
C ASN A 293 -9.10 13.31 18.16
N ILE A 294 -7.88 13.04 18.63
CA ILE A 294 -6.88 12.25 17.90
C ILE A 294 -6.85 10.81 18.42
N SER A 295 -6.66 9.84 17.54
CA SER A 295 -6.35 8.46 17.90
C SER A 295 -5.10 8.01 17.15
N LEU A 296 -4.11 7.45 17.84
CA LEU A 296 -2.87 6.95 17.23
C LEU A 296 -2.69 5.46 17.49
N ASN A 297 -2.27 4.72 16.48
CA ASN A 297 -2.08 3.28 16.59
C ASN A 297 -0.81 2.94 17.36
N TRP A 298 -0.91 2.13 18.42
CA TRP A 298 0.26 1.77 19.24
C TRP A 298 1.35 1.07 18.44
N ARG A 299 0.98 0.34 17.38
CA ARG A 299 1.93 -0.39 16.52
C ARG A 299 2.90 0.53 15.78
N LEU A 300 2.66 1.85 15.75
CA LEU A 300 3.64 2.82 15.28
C LEU A 300 4.97 2.75 16.04
N ILE A 301 4.95 2.28 17.30
CA ILE A 301 6.15 2.13 18.13
C ILE A 301 7.17 1.12 17.55
N HIS A 302 6.80 0.32 16.56
CA HIS A 302 7.71 -0.58 15.86
C HIS A 302 8.57 0.14 14.80
N PHE A 303 8.13 1.30 14.32
CA PHE A 303 8.86 2.08 13.32
C PHE A 303 9.84 3.06 13.95
N ALA A 304 10.75 3.56 13.12
CA ALA A 304 11.65 4.63 13.51
C ALA A 304 10.87 5.91 13.91
N PRO A 305 11.46 6.76 14.80
CA PRO A 305 10.80 7.96 15.32
C PRO A 305 10.22 8.92 14.28
N ASP A 306 10.88 9.08 13.14
CA ASP A 306 10.48 9.91 12.01
C ASP A 306 9.12 9.48 11.41
N ILE A 307 8.86 8.17 11.36
CA ILE A 307 7.58 7.63 10.90
C ILE A 307 6.45 7.96 11.88
N ILE A 308 6.73 7.89 13.19
CA ILE A 308 5.78 8.24 14.24
C ILE A 308 5.44 9.73 14.14
N ASP A 309 6.46 10.56 14.00
CA ASP A 309 6.34 12.01 13.86
C ASP A 309 5.52 12.40 12.63
N TYR A 310 5.71 11.71 11.51
CA TYR A 310 4.90 11.90 10.31
C TYR A 310 3.41 11.66 10.57
N VAL A 311 3.05 10.55 11.23
CA VAL A 311 1.64 10.27 11.53
C VAL A 311 1.08 11.31 12.48
N ILE A 312 1.84 11.74 13.50
CA ILE A 312 1.40 12.80 14.41
C ILE A 312 1.15 14.11 13.63
N ALA A 313 2.08 14.52 12.76
CA ALA A 313 1.93 15.70 11.93
C ALA A 313 0.73 15.61 11.00
N HIS A 314 0.49 14.44 10.40
CA HIS A 314 -0.68 14.17 9.56
C HIS A 314 -2.00 14.36 10.32
N GLU A 315 -2.12 13.77 11.52
CA GLU A 315 -3.33 13.92 12.33
C GLU A 315 -3.52 15.34 12.86
N LEU A 316 -2.44 16.08 13.12
CA LEU A 316 -2.52 17.49 13.52
C LEU A 316 -2.92 18.41 12.36
N ALA A 317 -2.44 18.15 11.15
CA ALA A 317 -2.84 18.91 9.96
C ALA A 317 -4.35 18.82 9.71
N HIS A 318 -4.98 17.70 10.08
CA HIS A 318 -6.43 17.58 10.02
C HIS A 318 -7.18 18.59 10.87
N LEU A 319 -6.58 19.19 11.91
CA LEU A 319 -7.24 20.25 12.69
C LEU A 319 -7.53 21.52 11.88
N ARG A 320 -6.77 21.75 10.80
CA ARG A 320 -6.99 22.86 9.86
C ARG A 320 -7.74 22.39 8.63
N GLU A 321 -7.32 21.27 8.03
CA GLU A 321 -7.87 20.76 6.78
C GLU A 321 -8.32 19.30 6.89
N MET A 322 -9.65 19.08 6.91
CA MET A 322 -10.23 17.73 7.08
C MET A 322 -10.18 16.86 5.82
N ASN A 323 -9.75 17.41 4.68
CA ASN A 323 -9.61 16.67 3.43
C ASN A 323 -8.14 16.69 3.00
N HIS A 324 -7.65 15.64 2.33
CA HIS A 324 -6.26 15.56 1.85
C HIS A 324 -5.99 16.42 0.59
N SER A 325 -6.48 17.67 0.60
CA SER A 325 -6.25 18.65 -0.46
C SER A 325 -4.78 19.10 -0.53
N HIS A 326 -4.47 19.92 -1.53
CA HIS A 326 -3.19 20.61 -1.61
C HIS A 326 -2.85 21.35 -0.31
N ASP A 327 -3.84 22.04 0.28
CA ASP A 327 -3.65 22.85 1.47
C ASP A 327 -3.38 21.98 2.70
N PHE A 328 -4.00 20.80 2.79
CA PHE A 328 -3.64 19.81 3.80
C PHE A 328 -2.16 19.38 3.71
N TRP A 329 -1.66 19.07 2.52
CA TRP A 329 -0.26 18.66 2.36
C TRP A 329 0.71 19.82 2.61
N ALA A 330 0.31 21.06 2.33
CA ALA A 330 1.05 22.25 2.72
C ALA A 330 1.12 22.38 4.26
N GLU A 331 0.02 22.12 4.96
CA GLU A 331 -0.02 22.10 6.43
C GLU A 331 0.87 21.00 7.02
N VAL A 332 0.84 19.78 6.47
CA VAL A 332 1.75 18.70 6.89
C VAL A 332 3.21 19.13 6.73
N GLY A 333 3.57 19.74 5.59
CA GLY A 333 4.93 20.23 5.33
C GLY A 333 5.37 21.39 6.25
N GLN A 334 4.44 22.23 6.71
CA GLN A 334 4.74 23.26 7.71
C GLN A 334 5.01 22.65 9.09
N ILE A 335 4.26 21.62 9.49
CA ILE A 335 4.43 20.96 10.79
C ILE A 335 5.70 20.08 10.79
N LEU A 336 5.92 19.32 9.72
CA LEU A 336 7.03 18.41 9.53
C LEU A 336 7.60 18.55 8.11
N PRO A 337 8.69 19.31 7.94
CA PRO A 337 9.42 19.35 6.67
C PRO A 337 9.94 17.96 6.26
N ASP A 338 10.12 17.74 4.96
CA ASP A 338 10.68 16.51 4.37
C ASP A 338 9.92 15.20 4.73
N TYR A 339 8.60 15.31 4.96
CA TYR A 339 7.76 14.19 5.40
C TYR A 339 7.57 13.08 4.35
N GLU A 340 7.92 13.33 3.08
CA GLU A 340 7.66 12.45 1.94
C GLU A 340 8.32 11.08 2.11
N ALA A 341 9.53 11.04 2.66
CA ALA A 341 10.25 9.80 2.92
C ALA A 341 9.49 8.91 3.93
N ALA A 342 9.01 9.51 5.02
CA ALA A 342 8.24 8.82 6.05
C ALA A 342 6.89 8.32 5.51
N ARG A 343 6.22 9.14 4.69
CA ARG A 343 4.98 8.75 3.99
C ARG A 343 5.19 7.55 3.08
N ASP A 344 6.29 7.53 2.32
CA ASP A 344 6.61 6.45 1.39
C ASP A 344 6.96 5.14 2.09
N VAL A 345 7.57 5.21 3.28
CA VAL A 345 7.74 4.04 4.15
C VAL A 345 6.37 3.54 4.59
N LEU A 346 5.54 4.39 5.20
CA LEU A 346 4.28 3.95 5.80
C LEU A 346 3.27 3.43 4.77
N ARG A 347 3.27 3.94 3.54
CA ARG A 347 2.44 3.43 2.42
C ARG A 347 2.71 1.96 2.10
N LYS A 348 3.87 1.43 2.53
CA LYS A 348 4.24 0.03 2.31
C LYS A 348 3.70 -0.92 3.38
N HIS A 349 3.10 -0.39 4.46
CA HIS A 349 2.68 -1.14 5.65
C HIS A 349 1.24 -0.81 6.07
N ALA A 350 0.45 -1.84 6.41
CA ALA A 350 -0.79 -1.69 7.15
C ALA A 350 -0.58 -2.05 8.64
N PRO A 351 -1.36 -1.50 9.58
CA PRO A 351 -1.20 -1.84 10.99
C PRO A 351 -1.42 -3.32 11.31
N GLY A 352 -2.29 -4.00 10.56
CA GLY A 352 -2.50 -5.45 10.68
C GLY A 352 -1.30 -6.29 10.29
N ASP A 353 -0.34 -5.72 9.53
CA ASP A 353 0.87 -6.43 9.08
C ASP A 353 1.94 -6.53 10.18
N LEU A 354 1.79 -5.78 11.27
CA LEU A 354 2.74 -5.77 12.37
C LEU A 354 2.30 -6.74 13.47
N PRO A 355 3.27 -7.28 14.25
CA PRO A 355 3.00 -8.22 15.31
C PRO A 355 1.83 -7.76 16.18
N GLY A 356 0.83 -8.64 16.23
CA GLY A 356 -0.41 -8.49 16.95
C GLY A 356 -0.14 -8.24 18.40
#